data_AF-A0A6V7K0V6-F1
#
_entry.id   AF-A0A6V7K0V6-F1
#
_cell.length_a   1.000
_cell.length_b   1.000
_cell.length_c   1.000
_cell.angle_alpha   90.00
_cell.angle_beta   90.00
_cell.angle_gamma   90.00
#
_symmetry.space_group_name_H-M   'P 1'
#
loop_
_entity.id
_entity.type
_entity.pdbx_description
1 polymer ?
#
loop_
_entity_poly.entity_id
_entity_poly.type
_entity_poly.pdbx_seq_one_letter_code
_entity_poly.pdbx_strand_id
1 'polypeptide(L)'
;VVSSKDYMYSIQTLGINIEANDFVVRQGEIEHIVRASPLERTRMLEVASGSIRYKENYDKSLKNHTQALEKVKKLTTQRKQLKKEAHRLTEFIKVSRQSELDKEKY
;
A
#
# COMPACT_ATOMS: atom_id res chain seq x y z
N VAL A 1 16.23 38.54 -11.87
CA VAL A 1 16.82 37.68 -10.82
C VAL A 1 16.20 36.30 -11.00
N VAL A 2 17.00 35.24 -11.15
CA VAL A 2 16.51 33.87 -11.33
C VAL A 2 16.14 33.31 -9.95
N SER A 3 15.01 32.62 -9.82
CA SER A 3 14.66 31.98 -8.55
C SER A 3 15.54 30.75 -8.32
N SER A 4 15.84 30.43 -7.05
CA SER A 4 16.63 29.25 -6.71
C SER A 4 16.00 27.96 -7.25
N LYS A 5 14.66 27.91 -7.36
CA LYS A 5 13.93 26.76 -7.87
C LYS A 5 14.17 26.54 -9.36
N ASP A 6 14.14 27.61 -10.14
CA ASP A 6 14.34 27.55 -11.60
C ASP A 6 15.79 27.20 -11.92
N TYR A 7 16.74 27.72 -11.12
CA TYR A 7 18.15 27.37 -11.22
C TYR A 7 18.40 25.88 -10.92
N MET A 8 17.85 25.37 -9.81
CA MET A 8 17.97 23.94 -9.47
C MET A 8 17.33 23.04 -10.53
N TYR A 9 16.19 23.44 -11.10
CA TYR A 9 15.55 22.70 -12.18
C TYR A 9 16.43 22.63 -13.43
N SER A 10 17.06 23.75 -13.82
CA SER A 10 17.98 23.76 -14.97
C SER A 10 19.18 22.81 -14.77
N ILE A 11 19.75 22.75 -13.56
CA ILE A 11 20.83 21.82 -13.24
C ILE A 11 20.36 20.36 -13.29
N GLN A 12 19.14 20.08 -12.81
CA GLN A 12 18.55 18.74 -12.91
C GLN A 12 18.35 18.30 -14.37
N THR A 13 17.98 19.22 -15.28
CA THR A 13 17.84 18.90 -16.71
C THR A 13 19.17 18.52 -17.38
N LEU A 14 20.31 18.93 -16.80
CA LEU A 14 21.64 18.53 -17.25
C LEU A 14 22.07 17.15 -16.73
N GLY A 15 21.18 16.43 -16.02
CA GLY A 15 21.47 15.13 -15.42
C GLY A 15 22.23 15.21 -14.10
N ILE A 16 22.38 16.41 -13.52
CA ILE A 16 23.05 16.60 -12.23
C ILE A 16 22.00 16.54 -11.12
N ASN A 17 21.99 15.44 -10.38
CA ASN A 17 21.12 15.27 -9.24
C ASN A 17 21.74 15.92 -7.98
N ILE A 18 21.34 17.18 -7.72
CA ILE A 18 21.81 17.96 -6.56
C ILE A 18 21.42 17.29 -5.24
N GLU A 19 20.24 16.66 -5.17
CA GLU A 19 19.76 16.00 -3.94
C GLU A 19 20.60 14.77 -3.59
N ALA A 20 21.09 14.06 -4.62
CA ALA A 20 21.90 12.88 -4.46
C ALA A 20 23.41 13.19 -4.28
N ASN A 21 23.86 14.38 -4.68
CA ASN A 21 25.28 14.77 -4.70
C ASN A 21 26.17 13.80 -5.48
N ASP A 22 25.63 13.16 -6.53
CA ASP A 22 26.29 12.11 -7.32
C ASP A 22 27.54 12.58 -8.10
N PHE A 23 27.88 13.86 -8.03
CA PHE A 23 28.92 14.51 -8.83
C PHE A 23 30.14 14.96 -7.99
N VAL A 24 30.13 14.77 -6.67
CA VAL A 24 31.26 15.13 -5.79
C VAL A 24 31.59 13.97 -4.86
N VAL A 25 32.85 13.53 -4.89
CA VAL A 25 33.39 12.58 -3.91
C VAL A 25 34.17 13.38 -2.86
N ARG A 26 33.67 13.42 -1.63
CA ARG A 26 34.39 14.03 -0.51
C ARG A 26 35.38 13.05 0.09
N GLN A 27 36.38 13.59 0.79
CA GLN A 27 37.33 12.77 1.54
C GLN A 27 36.60 11.90 2.58
N GLY A 28 36.90 10.60 2.61
CA GLY A 28 36.26 9.62 3.49
C GLY A 28 34.95 9.00 2.95
N GLU A 29 34.40 9.51 1.85
CA GLU A 29 33.13 9.02 1.28
C GLU A 29 33.26 7.62 0.68
N ILE A 30 34.42 7.30 0.11
CA ILE A 30 34.74 5.96 -0.39
C ILE A 30 34.73 4.94 0.76
N GLU A 31 35.32 5.27 1.90
CA GLU A 31 35.37 4.40 3.08
C GLU A 31 33.98 4.18 3.66
N HIS A 32 33.16 5.23 3.66
CA HIS A 32 31.76 5.16 4.06
C HIS A 32 30.94 4.22 3.15
N ILE A 33 31.09 4.31 1.83
CA ILE A 33 30.43 3.41 0.86
C ILE A 33 30.82 1.95 1.08
N VAL A 34 32.11 1.69 1.34
CA VAL A 34 32.62 0.35 1.59
C VAL A 34 32.03 -0.23 2.89
N ARG A 35 31.92 0.58 3.95
CA ARG A 35 31.38 0.17 5.24
C ARG A 35 29.85 0.15 5.32
N ALA A 36 29.17 0.75 4.35
CA ALA A 36 27.72 0.86 4.35
C ALA A 36 27.06 -0.53 4.43
N SER A 37 25.98 -0.61 5.20
CA SER A 37 25.12 -1.79 5.25
C SER A 37 24.39 -2.01 3.93
N PRO A 38 23.85 -3.22 3.67
CA PRO A 38 23.01 -3.46 2.49
C PRO A 38 21.82 -2.48 2.38
N LEU A 39 21.20 -2.13 3.52
CA LEU A 39 20.08 -1.19 3.56
C LEU A 39 20.51 0.22 3.15
N GLU A 40 21.65 0.69 3.65
CA GLU A 40 22.20 2.00 3.30
C GLU A 40 22.59 2.04 1.83
N ARG A 41 23.21 0.99 1.29
CA ARG A 41 23.51 0.89 -0.15
C ARG A 41 22.26 0.96 -1.01
N THR A 42 21.18 0.26 -0.65
CA THR A 42 19.89 0.36 -1.36
C THR A 42 19.38 1.79 -1.32
N ARG A 43 19.43 2.46 -0.17
CA ARG A 43 19.01 3.86 -0.05
C ARG A 43 19.85 4.79 -0.93
N MET A 44 21.17 4.58 -1.00
CA MET A 44 22.04 5.36 -1.89
C MET A 44 21.64 5.18 -3.36
N LEU A 45 21.33 3.94 -3.78
CA LEU A 45 20.82 3.65 -5.13
C LEU A 45 19.45 4.28 -5.40
N GLU A 46 18.55 4.26 -4.43
CA GLU A 46 17.23 4.91 -4.54
C GLU A 46 17.35 6.43 -4.69
N VAL A 47 18.31 7.04 -4.00
CA VAL A 47 18.60 8.47 -4.07
C VAL A 47 19.22 8.83 -5.42
N ALA A 48 20.23 8.07 -5.89
CA ALA A 48 20.86 8.28 -7.18
C ALA A 48 19.88 8.11 -8.36
N SER A 49 18.99 7.11 -8.27
CA SER A 49 17.93 6.89 -9.27
C SER A 49 16.79 7.91 -9.21
N GLY A 50 16.72 8.75 -8.17
CA GLY A 50 15.62 9.68 -7.92
C GLY A 50 14.32 9.00 -7.49
N SER A 51 14.29 7.67 -7.37
CA SER A 51 13.09 6.92 -6.97
C SER A 51 12.65 7.21 -5.54
N ILE A 52 13.57 7.67 -4.69
CA ILE A 52 13.30 8.06 -3.29
C ILE A 52 12.16 9.10 -3.16
N ARG A 53 11.94 9.94 -4.18
CA ARG A 53 10.86 10.95 -4.21
C ARG A 53 9.46 10.33 -4.22
N TYR A 54 9.33 9.10 -4.71
CA TYR A 54 8.05 8.40 -4.76
C TYR A 54 7.75 7.61 -3.49
N LYS A 55 8.72 7.47 -2.58
CA LYS A 55 8.60 6.67 -1.36
C LYS A 55 7.41 7.08 -0.50
N GLU A 56 7.24 8.38 -0.25
CA GLU A 56 6.13 8.87 0.57
C GLU A 56 4.76 8.55 -0.06
N ASN A 57 4.63 8.78 -1.37
CA ASN A 57 3.40 8.48 -2.09
C ASN A 57 3.12 6.96 -2.14
N TYR A 58 4.17 6.15 -2.28
CA TYR A 58 4.10 4.70 -2.22
C TYR A 58 3.62 4.22 -0.84
N ASP A 59 4.25 4.69 0.24
CA ASP A 59 3.91 4.32 1.62
C ASP A 59 2.46 4.70 1.96
N LYS A 60 2.03 5.90 1.52
CA LYS A 60 0.65 6.35 1.68
C LYS A 60 -0.33 5.46 0.90
N SER A 61 0.00 5.12 -0.34
CA SER A 61 -0.84 4.26 -1.18
C SER A 61 -0.92 2.83 -0.63
N LEU A 62 0.19 2.28 -0.14
CA LEU A 62 0.26 0.99 0.51
C LEU A 62 -0.58 0.94 1.78
N LYS A 63 -0.53 1.99 2.61
CA LYS A 63 -1.38 2.12 3.79
C LYS A 63 -2.87 2.15 3.44
N ASN A 64 -3.26 2.93 2.42
CA ASN A 64 -4.64 2.97 1.97
C ASN A 64 -5.11 1.62 1.40
N HIS A 65 -4.25 0.96 0.63
CA HIS A 65 -4.52 -0.35 0.05
C HIS A 65 -4.73 -1.42 1.12
N THR A 66 -3.86 -1.49 2.12
CA THR A 66 -3.99 -2.45 3.23
C THR A 66 -5.26 -2.19 4.04
N GLN A 67 -5.59 -0.93 4.34
CA GLN A 67 -6.85 -0.59 5.01
C GLN A 67 -8.10 -0.98 4.20
N ALA A 68 -8.08 -0.74 2.89
CA ALA A 68 -9.17 -1.12 1.99
C ALA A 68 -9.33 -2.65 1.93
N LEU A 69 -8.23 -3.40 1.83
CA LEU A 69 -8.24 -4.86 1.85
C LEU A 69 -8.82 -5.42 3.15
N GLU A 70 -8.41 -4.90 4.30
CA GLU A 70 -8.96 -5.32 5.60
C GLU A 70 -10.46 -5.05 5.70
N LYS A 71 -10.93 -3.89 5.21
CA LYS A 71 -12.36 -3.58 5.14
C LYS A 71 -13.12 -4.57 4.24
N VAL A 72 -12.58 -4.88 3.06
CA VAL A 72 -13.19 -5.83 2.12
C VAL A 72 -13.25 -7.23 2.72
N LYS A 73 -12.18 -7.69 3.38
CA LYS A 73 -12.18 -8.98 4.09
C LYS A 73 -13.27 -9.02 5.15
N LYS A 74 -13.38 -7.99 5.99
CA LYS A 74 -14.39 -7.91 7.05
C LYS A 74 -15.81 -7.96 6.49
N LEU A 75 -16.11 -7.14 5.48
CA LEU A 75 -17.42 -7.11 4.82
C LEU A 75 -17.76 -8.44 4.14
N THR A 76 -16.77 -9.08 3.51
CA THR A 76 -16.95 -10.38 2.86
C THR A 76 -17.29 -11.46 3.87
N THR A 77 -16.61 -11.48 5.01
CA THR A 77 -16.90 -12.41 6.12
C THR A 77 -18.29 -12.18 6.70
N GLN A 78 -18.66 -10.92 6.98
CA GLN A 78 -20.00 -10.56 7.45
C GLN A 78 -21.08 -10.97 6.44
N ARG A 79 -20.88 -10.70 5.15
CA ARG A 79 -21.82 -11.10 4.09
C ARG A 79 -21.99 -12.61 4.02
N LYS A 80 -20.91 -13.39 4.21
CA LYS A 80 -20.99 -14.86 4.25
C LYS A 80 -21.78 -15.34 5.47
N GLN A 81 -21.59 -14.74 6.64
CA GLN A 81 -22.34 -15.07 7.86
C GLN A 81 -23.83 -14.78 7.69
N LEU A 82 -24.19 -13.57 7.24
CA LEU A 82 -25.58 -13.17 6.99
C LEU A 82 -26.27 -14.08 5.96
N LYS A 83 -25.57 -14.46 4.88
CA LYS A 83 -26.12 -15.40 3.90
C LYS A 83 -26.41 -16.78 4.51
N LYS A 84 -25.52 -17.30 5.37
CA LYS A 84 -25.74 -18.57 6.06
C LYS A 84 -26.92 -18.48 7.02
N GLU A 85 -27.04 -17.40 7.76
CA GLU A 85 -28.14 -17.17 8.69
C GLU A 85 -29.49 -17.03 7.97
N ALA A 86 -29.56 -16.22 6.92
CA ALA A 86 -30.74 -16.09 6.08
C ALA A 86 -31.17 -17.46 5.51
N HIS A 87 -30.22 -18.26 5.04
CA HIS A 87 -30.51 -19.60 4.53
C HIS A 87 -31.12 -20.49 5.62
N ARG A 88 -30.53 -20.54 6.82
CA ARG A 88 -31.07 -21.32 7.96
C ARG A 88 -32.49 -20.88 8.34
N LEU A 89 -32.74 -19.57 8.38
CA LEU A 89 -34.07 -19.04 8.68
C LEU A 89 -35.09 -19.43 7.60
N THR A 90 -34.71 -19.37 6.31
CA THR A 90 -35.61 -19.83 5.23
C THR A 90 -35.90 -21.32 5.29
N GLU A 91 -34.93 -22.15 5.67
CA GLU A 91 -35.15 -23.58 5.89
C GLU A 91 -36.08 -23.82 7.08
N PHE A 92 -35.86 -23.12 8.20
CA PHE A 92 -36.72 -23.21 9.38
C PHE A 92 -38.17 -22.84 9.06
N ILE A 93 -38.41 -21.72 8.35
CA ILE A 93 -39.75 -21.31 7.94
C ILE A 93 -40.43 -22.37 7.06
N LYS A 94 -39.69 -22.96 6.11
CA LYS A 94 -40.23 -24.03 5.24
C LYS A 94 -40.65 -25.25 6.05
N VAL A 95 -39.82 -25.68 7.00
CA VAL A 95 -40.11 -26.84 7.86
C VAL A 95 -41.32 -26.56 8.75
N SER A 96 -41.38 -25.39 9.40
CA SER A 96 -42.51 -25.00 10.24
C SER A 96 -43.82 -24.98 9.46
N ARG A 97 -43.82 -24.36 8.27
CA ARG A 97 -45.00 -24.31 7.40
C ARG A 97 -45.47 -25.70 6.96
N GLN A 98 -44.53 -26.61 6.67
CA GLN A 98 -44.87 -27.99 6.32
C GLN A 98 -45.53 -28.71 7.50
N SER A 99 -45.00 -28.53 8.71
CA SER A 99 -45.57 -29.15 9.92
C SER A 99 -46.97 -28.64 10.27
N GLU A 100 -47.30 -27.39 9.94
CA GLU A 100 -48.65 -26.83 10.11
C GLU A 100 -49.63 -27.45 9.11
N LEU A 101 -49.25 -27.55 7.83
CA LEU A 101 -50.06 -28.20 6.80
C LEU A 101 -50.31 -29.68 7.10
N ASP A 102 -49.32 -30.37 7.67
CA ASP A 102 -49.45 -31.77 8.04
C ASP A 102 -50.38 -31.96 9.25
N LYS A 103 -50.51 -30.96 10.15
CA LYS A 103 -51.46 -30.99 11.27
C LYS A 103 -52.89 -30.72 10.87
N GLU A 104 -53.14 -29.86 9.88
CA GLU A 104 -54.50 -29.60 9.35
C GLU A 104 -55.09 -30.77 8.57
N LYS A 105 -54.27 -31.77 8.21
CA LYS A 105 -54.69 -32.95 7.45
C LYS A 105 -55.22 -34.12 8.31
N TYR A 106 -55.12 -34.03 9.64
CA TYR A 106 -55.62 -35.03 10.60
C TYR A 106 -56.70 -34.41 11.49
#